data_AF-A0A936E5W2-F1
#
_entry.id   AF-A0A936E5W2-F1
#
_cell.length_a   1.000
_cell.length_b   1.000
_cell.length_c   1.000
_cell.angle_alpha   90.00
_cell.angle_beta   90.00
_cell.angle_gamma   90.00
#
_symmetry.space_group_name_H-M   'P 1'
#
loop_
_entity.id
_entity.type
_entity.pdbx_description
1 polymer ?
#
loop_
_entity_poly.entity_id
_entity_poly.type
_entity_poly.pdbx_seq_one_letter_code
_entity_poly.pdbx_strand_id
1 'polypeptide(L)'
;MTTEERKSLLARRDPIVWVVLGISLLGLLLICVFGYLLLGGNGDGETVTETDGTAVPPFSQSTPVSSGPQIALEAAVGGSAPISLTLDAPVFLEIGGQTLPITARYIAPEAIWEPFSTADDTAVWVYGTIVNYTFGLPGSEANAALLEELVQGDPIVVRTKSQAEYSFTFTGSEMMGSPTAELFSQNRPAITLVWLGEA
;
A
#
# COMPACT_ATOMS: atom_id res chain seq x y z
N MET A 1 -11.48 16.69 -71.47
CA MET A 1 -10.87 16.15 -70.24
C MET A 1 -11.34 17.04 -69.10
N THR A 2 -12.42 16.64 -68.44
CA THR A 2 -13.27 17.50 -67.60
C THR A 2 -12.90 17.39 -66.13
N THR A 3 -13.05 18.50 -65.41
CA THR A 3 -12.75 18.69 -63.97
C THR A 3 -13.41 17.64 -63.05
N GLU A 4 -14.46 16.97 -63.53
CA GLU A 4 -15.19 15.91 -62.83
C GLU A 4 -14.36 14.61 -62.69
N GLU A 5 -13.44 14.32 -63.61
CA GLU A 5 -12.61 13.11 -63.56
C GLU A 5 -11.51 13.21 -62.46
N ARG A 6 -11.13 14.43 -62.08
CA ARG A 6 -10.18 14.67 -60.98
C ARG A 6 -10.80 14.46 -59.60
N LYS A 7 -12.12 14.61 -59.46
CA LYS A 7 -12.81 14.40 -58.18
C LYS A 7 -12.99 12.91 -57.85
N SER A 8 -13.18 12.05 -58.86
CA SER A 8 -13.37 10.60 -58.60
C SER A 8 -12.07 9.89 -58.20
N LEU A 9 -10.90 10.37 -58.66
CA LEU A 9 -9.60 9.82 -58.27
C LEU A 9 -9.19 10.18 -56.83
N LEU A 10 -9.75 11.24 -56.24
CA LEU A 10 -9.51 11.61 -54.84
C LEU A 10 -10.46 10.91 -53.85
N ALA A 11 -11.61 10.41 -54.33
CA ALA A 11 -12.65 9.84 -53.48
C ALA A 11 -12.52 8.32 -53.24
N ARG A 12 -11.60 7.64 -53.94
CA ARG A 12 -11.26 6.23 -53.67
C ARG A 12 -10.02 6.12 -52.78
N ARG A 13 -9.98 6.91 -51.70
CA ARG A 13 -8.97 6.75 -50.65
C ARG A 13 -9.38 5.55 -49.82
N ASP A 14 -8.74 4.41 -50.09
CA ASP A 14 -9.09 3.11 -49.51
C ASP A 14 -9.34 3.26 -47.99
N PRO A 15 -10.44 2.71 -47.46
CA PRO A 15 -10.76 2.82 -46.03
C PRO A 15 -9.62 2.30 -45.14
N ILE A 16 -8.80 1.39 -45.68
CA ILE A 16 -7.58 0.87 -45.06
C ILE A 16 -6.55 1.98 -44.82
N VAL A 17 -6.38 2.93 -45.73
CA VAL A 17 -5.43 4.06 -45.56
C VAL A 17 -5.87 4.96 -44.41
N TRP A 18 -7.17 5.21 -44.26
CA TRP A 18 -7.71 5.99 -43.14
C TRP A 18 -7.57 5.25 -41.80
N VAL A 19 -7.74 3.92 -41.80
CA VAL A 19 -7.52 3.10 -40.60
C VAL A 19 -6.04 3.09 -40.21
N VAL A 20 -5.12 2.90 -41.15
CA VAL A 20 -3.67 2.92 -40.89
C VAL A 20 -3.20 4.30 -40.42
N LEU A 21 -3.75 5.38 -41.01
CA LEU A 21 -3.48 6.75 -40.56
C LEU A 21 -4.01 6.98 -39.15
N GLY A 22 -5.21 6.50 -38.83
CA GLY A 22 -5.81 6.59 -37.50
C GLY A 22 -5.01 5.85 -36.44
N ILE A 23 -4.59 4.61 -36.73
CA ILE A 23 -3.76 3.80 -35.82
C ILE A 23 -2.40 4.45 -35.60
N SER A 24 -1.78 4.99 -36.66
CA SER A 24 -0.50 5.71 -36.54
C SER A 24 -0.62 6.96 -35.68
N LEU A 25 -1.69 7.73 -35.85
CA LEU A 25 -1.93 8.95 -35.06
C LEU A 25 -2.19 8.61 -33.59
N LEU A 26 -2.97 7.55 -33.32
CA LEU A 26 -3.24 7.07 -31.97
C LEU A 26 -1.96 6.57 -31.29
N GLY A 27 -1.13 5.81 -32.00
CA GLY A 27 0.16 5.33 -31.50
C GLY A 27 1.11 6.48 -31.15
N LEU A 28 1.20 7.49 -32.02
CA LEU A 28 2.01 8.69 -31.77
C LEU A 28 1.51 9.43 -30.52
N LEU A 29 0.19 9.59 -30.37
CA LEU A 29 -0.42 10.26 -29.23
C LEU A 29 -0.10 9.53 -27.92
N LEU A 30 -0.20 8.21 -27.90
CA LEU A 30 0.16 7.41 -26.71
C LEU A 30 1.64 7.56 -26.35
N ILE A 31 2.54 7.55 -27.35
CA ILE A 31 3.98 7.76 -27.13
C ILE A 31 4.24 9.15 -26.52
N CYS A 32 3.58 10.20 -27.03
CA CYS A 32 3.71 11.55 -26.49
C CYS A 32 3.22 11.65 -25.05
N VAL A 33 2.07 11.04 -24.73
CA VAL A 33 1.52 11.02 -23.36
C VAL A 33 2.47 10.27 -22.42
N PHE A 34 2.98 9.12 -22.85
CA PHE A 34 3.92 8.34 -22.04
C PHE A 34 5.24 9.09 -21.82
N GLY A 35 5.77 9.73 -22.86
CA GLY A 35 6.94 10.60 -22.75
C GLY A 35 6.71 11.77 -21.80
N TYR A 36 5.53 12.40 -21.88
CA TYR A 36 5.16 13.48 -20.96
C TYR A 36 5.06 13.01 -19.51
N LEU A 37 4.48 11.84 -19.24
CA LEU A 37 4.41 11.28 -17.89
C LEU A 37 5.80 10.91 -17.35
N LEU A 38 6.70 10.41 -18.20
CA LEU A 38 8.07 10.10 -17.81
C LEU A 38 8.92 11.35 -17.55
N LEU A 39 8.69 12.45 -18.27
CA LEU A 39 9.44 13.70 -18.09
C LEU A 39 8.80 14.63 -17.05
N GLY A 40 7.48 14.55 -16.83
CA GLY A 40 6.72 15.40 -15.90
C GLY A 40 6.76 14.94 -14.44
N GLY A 41 7.29 13.74 -14.16
CA GLY A 41 7.47 13.22 -12.80
C GLY A 41 8.70 13.77 -12.05
N ASN A 42 9.40 14.76 -12.60
CA ASN A 42 10.66 15.29 -12.06
C ASN A 42 10.66 16.82 -11.84
N GLY A 43 9.59 17.35 -11.26
CA GLY A 43 9.65 18.52 -10.37
C GLY A 43 9.24 18.04 -8.97
N ASP A 44 9.90 18.34 -7.85
CA ASP A 44 10.66 19.52 -7.49
C ASP A 44 11.64 19.09 -6.38
N GLY A 45 12.93 19.44 -6.49
CA GLY A 45 13.94 19.03 -5.51
C GLY A 45 15.08 20.03 -5.49
N GLU A 46 14.84 21.11 -4.77
CA GLU A 46 15.68 22.26 -4.47
C GLU A 46 17.17 21.92 -4.27
N THR A 47 18.05 22.56 -5.04
CA THR A 47 19.50 22.56 -4.81
C THR A 47 19.81 23.46 -3.61
N VAL A 48 19.91 22.90 -2.42
CA VAL A 48 20.47 23.62 -1.27
C VAL A 48 21.99 23.64 -1.40
N THR A 49 22.53 24.83 -1.64
CA THR A 49 23.95 25.15 -1.49
C THR A 49 24.13 25.72 -0.09
N GLU A 50 24.84 25.05 0.81
CA GLU A 50 25.29 25.68 2.06
C GLU A 50 26.67 25.16 2.50
N THR A 51 27.66 26.01 2.21
CA THR A 51 28.80 26.48 2.99
C THR A 51 29.34 25.68 4.18
N ASP A 52 30.65 25.47 4.08
CA ASP A 52 31.69 25.15 5.06
C ASP A 52 31.49 25.60 6.52
N GLY A 53 31.78 24.68 7.46
CA GLY A 53 32.38 24.93 8.77
C GLY A 53 31.47 25.38 9.93
N THR A 54 31.09 24.44 10.82
CA THR A 54 31.26 24.54 12.30
C THR A 54 30.91 23.20 12.98
N ALA A 55 31.69 22.86 14.01
CA ALA A 55 31.84 21.59 14.72
C ALA A 55 30.56 20.85 15.16
N VAL A 56 30.56 19.53 14.96
CA VAL A 56 29.57 18.58 15.51
C VAL A 56 30.19 17.86 16.73
N PRO A 57 29.57 17.89 17.93
CA PRO A 57 29.99 17.06 19.07
C PRO A 57 29.67 15.58 18.81
N PRO A 58 30.36 14.62 19.46
CA PRO A 58 30.37 13.22 19.04
C PRO A 58 28.98 12.59 19.18
N PHE A 59 28.36 12.24 18.05
CA PHE A 59 27.19 11.39 18.06
C PHE A 59 27.57 10.02 18.60
N SER A 60 26.86 9.63 19.66
CA SER A 60 26.83 8.32 20.27
C SER A 60 26.69 7.22 19.23
N GLN A 61 27.36 6.11 19.53
CA GLN A 61 27.32 4.83 18.83
C GLN A 61 26.00 4.55 18.13
N SER A 62 26.05 4.31 16.83
CA SER A 62 25.00 3.60 16.10
C SER A 62 24.79 2.25 16.77
N THR A 63 23.75 2.13 17.59
CA THR A 63 23.15 0.84 17.86
C THR A 63 22.67 0.28 16.52
N PRO A 64 22.92 -1.01 16.21
CA PRO A 64 22.34 -1.60 15.03
C PRO A 64 20.82 -1.56 15.20
N VAL A 65 20.14 -0.78 14.36
CA VAL A 65 18.69 -0.90 14.19
C VAL A 65 18.48 -2.36 13.78
N SER A 66 17.89 -3.13 14.69
CA SER A 66 17.47 -4.49 14.43
C SER A 66 16.60 -4.44 13.19
N SER A 67 17.15 -4.91 12.08
CA SER A 67 16.38 -5.16 10.88
C SER A 67 15.41 -6.26 11.26
N GLY A 68 14.18 -5.88 11.62
CA GLY A 68 13.06 -6.79 11.71
C GLY A 68 13.00 -7.66 10.45
N PRO A 69 12.39 -8.86 10.54
CA PRO A 69 12.48 -9.88 9.51
C PRO A 69 12.24 -9.27 8.13
N GLN A 70 13.28 -9.32 7.29
CA GLN A 70 13.20 -8.95 5.89
C GLN A 70 12.26 -10.00 5.27
N ILE A 71 10.98 -9.68 5.11
CA ILE A 71 10.04 -10.63 4.51
C ILE A 71 10.35 -10.70 3.02
N ALA A 72 11.30 -11.56 2.67
CA ALA A 72 11.51 -12.02 1.31
C ALA A 72 10.30 -12.91 0.99
N LEU A 73 9.40 -12.37 0.18
CA LEU A 73 8.25 -13.12 -0.29
C LEU A 73 8.72 -14.12 -1.35
N GLU A 74 9.00 -15.37 -0.95
CA GLU A 74 9.26 -16.44 -1.92
C GLU A 74 7.93 -16.99 -2.44
N ALA A 75 7.26 -16.22 -3.30
CA ALA A 75 6.15 -16.74 -4.08
C ALA A 75 6.73 -17.55 -5.25
N ALA A 76 6.84 -18.86 -5.09
CA ALA A 76 7.14 -19.77 -6.19
C ALA A 76 5.89 -19.91 -7.08
N VAL A 77 5.75 -19.01 -8.05
CA VAL A 77 4.82 -19.23 -9.17
C VAL A 77 5.45 -20.30 -10.07
N GLY A 78 4.88 -21.50 -10.04
CA GLY A 78 5.08 -22.58 -11.02
C GLY A 78 6.43 -22.56 -11.75
N GLY A 79 7.48 -23.03 -11.10
CA GLY A 79 8.77 -23.32 -11.74
C GLY A 79 9.62 -22.12 -12.19
N SER A 80 9.25 -20.90 -11.84
CA SER A 80 10.06 -19.70 -12.13
C SER A 80 10.62 -19.08 -10.84
N ALA A 81 11.81 -18.47 -10.95
CA ALA A 81 12.59 -17.92 -9.85
C ALA A 81 11.76 -17.09 -8.85
N PRO A 82 12.08 -17.13 -7.54
CA PRO A 82 11.30 -16.45 -6.51
C PRO A 82 11.20 -14.96 -6.83
N ILE A 83 9.97 -14.48 -7.01
CA ILE A 83 9.69 -13.06 -7.21
C ILE A 83 9.75 -12.42 -5.81
N SER A 84 10.89 -11.80 -5.47
CA SER A 84 10.98 -10.99 -4.26
C SER A 84 10.17 -9.70 -4.44
N LEU A 85 8.96 -9.68 -3.91
CA LEU A 85 8.14 -8.48 -3.78
C LEU A 85 8.55 -7.74 -2.50
N THR A 86 9.12 -6.55 -2.65
CA THR A 86 9.36 -5.63 -1.53
C THR A 86 8.01 -5.01 -1.15
N LEU A 87 7.31 -5.65 -0.20
CA LEU A 87 6.02 -5.16 0.24
C LEU A 87 6.21 -4.01 1.23
N ASP A 88 5.48 -2.91 1.03
CA ASP A 88 5.49 -1.76 1.93
C ASP A 88 4.65 -2.06 3.18
N ALA A 89 5.28 -2.75 4.14
CA ALA A 89 4.61 -3.23 5.34
C ALA A 89 4.31 -2.07 6.32
N PRO A 90 3.19 -2.15 7.05
CA PRO A 90 2.88 -1.22 8.12
C PRO A 90 3.82 -1.44 9.32
N VAL A 91 4.23 -0.35 9.95
CA VAL A 91 5.21 -0.32 11.04
C VAL A 91 4.67 0.32 12.32
N PHE A 92 3.74 1.27 12.20
CA PHE A 92 3.02 1.85 13.33
C PHE A 92 1.52 1.96 13.05
N LEU A 93 0.73 1.68 14.09
CA LEU A 93 -0.70 1.93 14.16
C LEU A 93 -0.95 3.04 15.18
N GLU A 94 -1.64 4.10 14.79
CA GLU A 94 -2.12 5.13 15.71
C GLU A 94 -3.64 5.00 15.88
N ILE A 95 -4.07 4.88 17.12
CA ILE A 95 -5.47 4.64 17.50
C ILE A 95 -5.73 5.29 18.85
N GLY A 96 -6.82 6.06 18.98
CA GLY A 96 -7.15 6.74 20.24
C GLY A 96 -6.01 7.60 20.82
N GLY A 97 -5.15 8.17 19.96
CA GLY A 97 -3.96 8.92 20.37
C GLY A 97 -2.79 8.09 20.90
N GLN A 98 -2.88 6.76 20.88
CA GLN A 98 -1.80 5.84 21.22
C GLN A 98 -1.10 5.34 19.96
N THR A 99 0.22 5.17 20.02
CA THR A 99 1.04 4.62 18.93
C THR A 99 1.52 3.23 19.29
N LEU A 100 1.12 2.23 18.50
CA LEU A 100 1.49 0.83 18.69
C LEU A 100 2.49 0.38 17.60
N PRO A 101 3.65 -0.19 17.94
CA PRO A 101 4.49 -0.90 16.99
C PRO A 101 3.78 -2.12 16.39
N ILE A 102 4.11 -2.44 15.14
CA ILE A 102 3.49 -3.55 14.40
C ILE A 102 4.51 -4.67 14.13
N THR A 103 4.07 -5.92 14.33
CA THR A 103 4.75 -7.12 13.83
C THR A 103 3.91 -7.82 12.76
N ALA A 104 4.53 -8.28 11.67
CA ALA A 104 3.84 -9.00 10.61
C ALA A 104 3.70 -10.50 10.94
N ARG A 105 2.55 -11.10 10.63
CA ARG A 105 2.29 -12.53 10.79
C ARG A 105 1.51 -13.11 9.62
N TYR A 106 1.92 -14.28 9.15
CA TYR A 106 1.16 -15.05 8.17
C TYR A 106 0.09 -15.90 8.87
N ILE A 107 -1.14 -15.84 8.38
CA ILE A 107 -2.25 -16.71 8.78
C ILE A 107 -2.71 -17.44 7.53
N ALA A 108 -2.79 -18.77 7.58
CA ALA A 108 -3.26 -19.54 6.44
C ALA A 108 -4.76 -19.26 6.20
N PRO A 109 -5.25 -19.27 4.94
CA PRO A 109 -6.64 -18.92 4.63
C PRO A 109 -7.70 -19.78 5.34
N GLU A 110 -7.35 -21.01 5.71
CA GLU A 110 -8.23 -21.96 6.39
C GLU A 110 -7.97 -22.03 7.91
N ALA A 111 -6.99 -21.27 8.42
CA ALA A 111 -6.65 -21.28 9.84
C ALA A 111 -7.56 -20.35 10.63
N ILE A 112 -7.91 -20.78 11.85
CA ILE A 112 -8.55 -19.93 12.83
C ILE A 112 -7.49 -18.95 13.35
N TRP A 113 -7.82 -17.67 13.42
CA TRP A 113 -6.93 -16.69 14.02
C TRP A 113 -6.96 -16.84 15.54
N GLU A 114 -5.93 -17.48 16.07
CA GLU A 114 -5.76 -17.68 17.51
C GLU A 114 -5.11 -16.45 18.18
N PRO A 115 -5.41 -16.22 19.48
CA PRO A 115 -4.68 -15.25 20.27
C PRO A 115 -3.19 -15.54 20.20
N PHE A 116 -2.38 -14.48 20.18
CA PHE A 116 -0.94 -14.61 20.17
C PHE A 116 -0.34 -13.97 21.41
N SER A 117 0.70 -14.61 21.94
CA SER A 117 1.55 -13.98 22.93
C SER A 117 2.49 -13.01 22.22
N THR A 118 2.14 -11.73 22.26
CA THR A 118 3.04 -10.60 21.97
C THR A 118 3.03 -9.67 23.17
N ALA A 119 3.94 -8.70 23.21
CA ALA A 119 3.85 -7.63 24.20
C ALA A 119 2.50 -6.90 24.05
N ASP A 120 1.93 -6.47 25.18
CA ASP A 120 0.59 -5.86 25.22
C ASP A 120 0.48 -4.57 24.40
N ASP A 121 1.61 -3.93 24.12
CA ASP A 121 1.78 -2.69 23.35
C ASP A 121 2.08 -2.93 21.86
N THR A 122 2.05 -4.18 21.39
CA THR A 122 2.41 -4.52 20.01
C THR A 122 1.21 -5.06 19.24
N ALA A 123 0.85 -4.37 18.15
CA ALA A 123 -0.15 -4.83 17.21
C ALA A 123 0.45 -5.88 16.24
N VAL A 124 -0.37 -6.79 15.74
CA VAL A 124 0.04 -7.76 14.72
C VAL A 124 -0.73 -7.53 13.44
N TRP A 125 -0.02 -7.29 12.35
CA TRP A 125 -0.63 -7.19 11.04
C TRP A 125 -0.64 -8.55 10.33
N VAL A 126 -1.77 -8.90 9.72
CA VAL A 126 -1.89 -10.11 8.92
C VAL A 126 -1.28 -9.88 7.55
N TYR A 127 -0.26 -10.67 7.24
CA TYR A 127 0.54 -10.52 6.03
C TYR A 127 -0.31 -10.62 4.77
N GLY A 128 -0.07 -9.71 3.81
CA GLY A 128 -0.77 -9.68 2.53
C GLY A 128 -2.10 -8.91 2.54
N THR A 129 -2.49 -8.37 3.69
CA THR A 129 -3.71 -7.53 3.83
C THR A 129 -3.36 -6.06 3.60
N ILE A 130 -3.20 -5.67 2.33
CA ILE A 130 -2.66 -4.36 1.90
C ILE A 130 -3.76 -3.40 1.45
N VAL A 131 -4.90 -3.93 1.00
CA VAL A 131 -6.09 -3.17 0.62
C VAL A 131 -7.00 -3.01 1.83
N ASN A 132 -7.34 -4.12 2.49
CA ASN A 132 -8.01 -4.09 3.79
C ASN A 132 -6.99 -4.45 4.86
N TYR A 133 -6.40 -3.47 5.55
CA TYR A 133 -5.39 -3.74 6.57
C TYR A 133 -6.03 -4.43 7.77
N THR A 134 -5.59 -5.65 8.08
CA THR A 134 -6.11 -6.40 9.23
C THR A 134 -5.08 -6.45 10.34
N PHE A 135 -5.41 -5.87 11.50
CA PHE A 135 -4.57 -5.87 12.69
C PHE A 135 -5.23 -6.65 13.82
N GLY A 136 -4.46 -7.49 14.50
CA GLY A 136 -4.80 -8.10 15.76
C GLY A 136 -4.19 -7.30 16.91
N LEU A 137 -5.00 -7.00 17.92
CA LEU A 137 -4.55 -6.44 19.17
C LEU A 137 -4.53 -7.52 20.25
N PRO A 138 -3.45 -7.63 21.04
CA PRO A 138 -3.38 -8.55 22.18
C PRO A 138 -4.53 -8.31 23.16
N GLY A 139 -5.03 -9.37 23.78
CA GLY A 139 -6.02 -9.28 24.86
C GLY A 139 -5.41 -8.72 26.14
N SER A 140 -5.28 -7.40 26.21
CA SER A 140 -4.92 -6.67 27.43
C SER A 140 -6.07 -5.75 27.83
N GLU A 141 -6.18 -5.43 29.13
CA GLU A 141 -7.16 -4.46 29.64
C GLU A 141 -7.00 -3.08 28.98
N ALA A 142 -5.75 -2.68 28.71
CA ALA A 142 -5.43 -1.43 28.03
C ALA A 142 -5.98 -1.38 26.59
N ASN A 143 -5.80 -2.45 25.82
CA ASN A 143 -6.31 -2.53 24.45
C ASN A 143 -7.83 -2.63 24.42
N ALA A 144 -8.44 -3.31 25.41
CA ALA A 144 -9.90 -3.36 25.55
C ALA A 144 -10.47 -1.96 25.80
N ALA A 145 -9.93 -1.23 26.79
CA ALA A 145 -10.35 0.13 27.10
C ALA A 145 -10.17 1.07 25.88
N LEU A 146 -9.03 0.98 25.19
CA LEU A 146 -8.77 1.77 23.98
C LEU A 146 -9.82 1.55 22.89
N LEU A 147 -10.23 0.30 22.65
CA LEU A 147 -11.26 -0.01 21.66
C LEU A 147 -12.66 0.41 22.10
N GLU A 148 -12.96 0.36 23.40
CA GLU A 148 -14.24 0.81 23.97
C GLU A 148 -14.40 2.33 23.94
N GLU A 149 -13.30 3.08 23.98
CA GLU A 149 -13.29 4.54 23.90
C GLU A 149 -13.56 5.08 22.48
N LEU A 150 -13.41 4.25 21.44
CA LEU A 150 -13.58 4.68 20.05
C LEU A 150 -15.03 5.04 19.75
N VAL A 151 -15.21 6.24 19.20
CA VAL A 151 -16.48 6.73 18.68
C VAL A 151 -16.43 6.92 17.19
N GLN A 152 -17.58 6.73 16.53
CA GLN A 152 -17.69 6.89 15.09
C GLN A 152 -17.18 8.27 14.66
N GLY A 153 -16.25 8.29 13.70
CA GLY A 153 -15.56 9.52 13.30
C GLY A 153 -14.12 9.60 13.78
N ASP A 154 -13.70 8.79 14.74
CA ASP A 154 -12.34 8.84 15.26
C ASP A 154 -11.30 8.44 14.20
N PRO A 155 -10.15 9.14 14.14
CA PRO A 155 -9.11 8.84 13.19
C PRO A 155 -8.36 7.57 13.61
N ILE A 156 -8.00 6.76 12.61
CA ILE A 156 -7.05 5.65 12.76
C ILE A 156 -5.99 5.83 11.68
N VAL A 157 -4.71 5.86 12.05
CA VAL A 157 -3.61 6.13 11.13
C VAL A 157 -2.67 4.93 11.05
N VAL A 158 -2.33 4.53 9.82
CA VAL A 158 -1.33 3.50 9.55
C VAL A 158 -0.13 4.13 8.88
N ARG A 159 1.05 3.91 9.47
CA ARG A 159 2.33 4.32 8.90
C ARG A 159 3.08 3.12 8.37
N THR A 160 3.58 3.20 7.15
CA THR A 160 4.35 2.12 6.52
C THR A 160 5.84 2.38 6.56
N LYS A 161 6.61 1.36 6.18
CA LYS A 161 8.07 1.42 6.10
C LYS A 161 8.56 2.48 5.11
N SER A 162 7.82 2.72 4.02
CA SER A 162 8.09 3.79 3.06
C SER A 162 7.76 5.20 3.57
N GLN A 163 7.29 5.30 4.82
CA GLN A 163 6.76 6.52 5.43
C GLN A 163 5.44 7.02 4.82
N ALA A 164 4.75 6.20 4.03
CA ALA A 164 3.39 6.51 3.62
C ALA A 164 2.45 6.49 4.85
N GLU A 165 1.48 7.42 4.84
CA GLU A 165 0.46 7.57 5.87
C GLU A 165 -0.93 7.32 5.27
N TYR A 166 -1.66 6.38 5.85
CA TYR A 166 -3.05 6.08 5.50
C TYR A 166 -3.96 6.45 6.66
N SER A 167 -4.89 7.37 6.42
CA SER A 167 -5.88 7.80 7.41
C SER A 167 -7.22 7.14 7.13
N PHE A 168 -7.77 6.52 8.17
CA PHE A 168 -9.07 5.89 8.20
C PHE A 168 -9.94 6.54 9.26
N THR A 169 -11.24 6.31 9.17
CA THR A 169 -12.21 6.78 10.14
C THR A 169 -12.92 5.58 10.75
N PHE A 170 -13.00 5.52 12.07
CA PHE A 170 -13.73 4.48 12.76
C PHE A 170 -15.22 4.57 12.43
N THR A 171 -15.79 3.47 11.94
CA THR A 171 -17.20 3.41 11.53
C THR A 171 -18.08 2.66 12.52
N GLY A 172 -17.49 1.77 13.32
CA GLY A 172 -18.20 0.94 14.31
C GLY A 172 -17.42 -0.34 14.65
N SER A 173 -17.95 -1.07 15.63
CA SER A 173 -17.45 -2.37 16.08
C SER A 173 -18.56 -3.41 16.06
N GLU A 174 -18.19 -4.66 15.85
CA GLU A 174 -19.09 -5.81 15.90
C GLU A 174 -18.43 -6.93 16.70
N MET A 175 -19.19 -7.56 17.59
CA MET A 175 -18.72 -8.75 18.28
C MET A 175 -18.85 -9.94 17.33
N MET A 176 -17.70 -10.46 16.91
CA MET A 176 -17.63 -11.64 16.06
C MET A 176 -17.29 -12.87 16.91
N GLY A 177 -17.72 -14.04 16.46
CA GLY A 177 -17.24 -15.32 16.98
C GLY A 177 -15.82 -15.60 16.50
N SER A 178 -15.57 -16.79 15.97
CA SER A 178 -14.27 -17.10 15.36
C SER A 178 -14.02 -16.21 14.13
N PRO A 179 -12.83 -15.57 14.01
CA PRO A 179 -12.45 -14.77 12.85
C PRO A 179 -12.60 -15.58 11.54
N THR A 180 -13.40 -15.10 10.60
CA THR A 180 -13.66 -15.78 9.31
C THR A 180 -12.79 -15.22 8.19
N ALA A 181 -12.66 -15.97 7.08
CA ALA A 181 -11.90 -15.56 5.90
C ALA A 181 -12.36 -14.22 5.28
N GLU A 182 -13.58 -13.78 5.59
CA GLU A 182 -14.11 -12.48 5.15
C GLU A 182 -13.31 -11.30 5.68
N LEU A 183 -12.68 -11.41 6.86
CA LEU A 183 -11.82 -10.37 7.45
C LEU A 183 -10.59 -10.08 6.62
N PHE A 184 -10.16 -11.05 5.83
CA PHE A 184 -8.99 -10.94 4.96
C PHE A 184 -9.36 -10.57 3.52
N SER A 185 -10.66 -10.38 3.23
CA SER A 185 -11.14 -9.96 1.91
C SER A 185 -10.52 -8.61 1.52
N GLN A 186 -9.92 -8.55 0.33
CA GLN A 186 -9.19 -7.38 -0.18
C GLN A 186 -10.02 -6.57 -1.21
N ASN A 187 -11.35 -6.72 -1.20
CA ASN A 187 -12.22 -6.15 -2.23
C ASN A 187 -12.57 -4.68 -2.00
N ARG A 188 -12.25 -4.12 -0.82
CA ARG A 188 -12.52 -2.73 -0.46
C ARG A 188 -11.39 -2.19 0.42
N PRO A 189 -10.91 -0.96 0.17
CA PRO A 189 -9.98 -0.29 1.07
C PRO A 189 -10.61 -0.09 2.45
N ALA A 190 -10.03 -0.67 3.48
CA ALA A 190 -10.53 -0.60 4.85
C ALA A 190 -9.42 -0.88 5.86
N ILE A 191 -9.72 -0.65 7.14
CA ILE A 191 -8.94 -1.15 8.26
C ILE A 191 -9.85 -1.99 9.15
N THR A 192 -9.36 -3.15 9.57
CA THR A 192 -10.05 -4.06 10.46
C THR A 192 -9.18 -4.29 11.69
N LEU A 193 -9.70 -3.96 12.86
CA LEU A 193 -9.04 -4.20 14.14
C LEU A 193 -9.73 -5.37 14.84
N VAL A 194 -8.97 -6.39 15.20
CA VAL A 194 -9.47 -7.59 15.86
C VAL A 194 -8.88 -7.66 17.25
N TRP A 195 -9.74 -7.61 18.26
CA TRP A 195 -9.36 -7.93 19.63
C TRP A 195 -9.31 -9.45 19.77
N LEU A 196 -8.16 -10.00 20.15
CA LEU A 196 -7.95 -11.44 20.12
C LEU A 196 -8.21 -12.15 21.44
N GLY A 197 -8.71 -11.45 22.47
CA GLY A 197 -8.91 -12.02 23.79
C GLY A 197 -7.60 -12.43 24.48
N GLU A 198 -7.69 -12.90 25.72
CA GLU A 198 -6.53 -13.38 26.47
C GLU A 198 -6.02 -14.72 25.90
N ALA A 199 -4.71 -14.90 25.87
CA ALA A 199 -4.03 -16.10 25.36
C ALA A 199 -3.87 -17.20 26.42
#